data_AF-A0A4R3KZ65-F1
#
_entry.id   AF-A0A4R3KZ65-F1
#
_cell.length_a   1.000
_cell.length_b   1.000
_cell.length_c   1.000
_cell.angle_alpha   90.00
_cell.angle_beta   90.00
_cell.angle_gamma   90.00
#
_symmetry.space_group_name_H-M   'P 1'
#
loop_
_entity.id
_entity.type
_entity.pdbx_description
1 polymer ?
#
loop_
_entity_poly.entity_id
_entity_poly.type
_entity_poly.pdbx_seq_one_letter_code
_entity_poly.pdbx_strand_id
1 'polypeptide(L)' 'MSKEIINKFIEWVKEHKGKFFGGIIGFIIAILILNIGFFKTLFIALCTWLGYYLGSKSDNKEDFRELIEKIIPNSNKE' A
#
# COMPACT_ATOMS: atom_id res chain seq x y z
N MET A 1 -32.87 20.26 9.00
CA MET A 1 -33.10 19.17 8.04
C MET A 1 -31.81 18.73 7.34
N SER A 2 -31.14 19.55 6.52
CA SER A 2 -29.93 19.12 5.78
C SER A 2 -28.76 18.68 6.68
N LYS A 3 -28.58 19.31 7.85
CA LYS A 3 -27.52 18.96 8.80
C LYS A 3 -27.73 17.60 9.48
N GLU A 4 -28.97 17.18 9.68
CA GLU A 4 -29.25 15.87 10.31
C GLU A 4 -28.94 14.71 9.37
N ILE A 5 -29.23 14.90 8.08
CA ILE A 5 -28.93 13.90 7.04
C ILE A 5 -27.41 13.71 6.92
N ILE A 6 -26.66 14.82 6.94
CA ILE A 6 -25.19 14.80 6.90
C ILE A 6 -24.61 14.11 8.14
N ASN A 7 -25.11 14.44 9.34
CA ASN A 7 -24.62 13.81 10.57
C ASN A 7 -24.87 12.30 10.60
N LYS A 8 -26.06 11.85 10.20
CA LYS A 8 -26.37 10.41 10.07
C LYS A 8 -25.44 9.71 9.06
N PHE A 9 -25.15 10.38 7.95
CA PHE A 9 -24.23 9.84 6.95
C PHE A 9 -22.78 9.75 7.49
N ILE A 10 -22.33 10.77 8.22
CA ILE A 10 -21.00 10.78 8.85
C ILE A 10 -20.87 9.72 9.94
N GLU A 11 -21.92 9.49 10.74
CA GLU A 11 -21.94 8.41 11.74
C GLU A 11 -21.84 7.04 11.06
N TRP A 12 -22.61 6.82 10.00
CA TRP A 12 -22.57 5.57 9.24
C TRP A 12 -21.19 5.33 8.60
N VAL A 13 -20.57 6.38 8.05
CA VAL A 13 -19.20 6.34 7.52
C VAL A 13 -18.17 6.14 8.64
N LYS A 14 -18.37 6.71 9.83
CA LYS A 14 -17.49 6.49 11.00
C LYS A 14 -17.56 5.06 11.52
N GLU A 15 -18.73 4.44 11.45
CA GLU A 15 -18.94 3.06 11.86
C GLU A 15 -18.31 2.06 10.88
N HIS A 16 -18.24 2.43 9.59
CA HIS A 16 -17.71 1.59 8.51
C HIS A 16 -16.53 2.21 7.75
N LYS A 17 -15.63 2.91 8.45
CA LYS A 17 -14.51 3.65 7.82
C LYS A 17 -13.70 2.82 6.84
N GLY A 18 -13.37 1.58 7.22
CA GLY A 18 -12.55 0.69 6.37
C GLY A 18 -13.23 0.39 5.04
N LYS A 19 -14.54 0.10 5.04
CA LYS A 19 -15.30 -0.22 3.82
C LYS A 19 -15.47 1.00 2.93
N PHE A 20 -15.74 2.16 3.53
CA PHE A 20 -15.92 3.41 2.78
C PHE A 20 -14.61 3.90 2.15
N PHE A 21 -13.52 3.91 2.92
CA PHE A 21 -12.20 4.26 2.40
C PHE A 21 -11.72 3.25 1.36
N GLY A 22 -11.92 1.94 1.60
CA GLY A 22 -11.61 0.91 0.61
C GLY A 22 -12.37 1.09 -0.69
N GLY A 23 -13.67 1.43 -0.62
CA GLY A 23 -14.50 1.75 -1.77
C GLY A 23 -14.02 2.98 -2.55
N ILE A 24 -13.68 4.07 -1.85
CA ILE A 24 -13.14 5.28 -2.49
C ILE A 24 -11.80 5.01 -3.16
N ILE A 25 -10.90 4.31 -2.47
CA ILE A 25 -9.57 3.97 -3.00
C ILE A 25 -9.72 3.07 -4.23
N GLY A 26 -10.57 2.02 -4.14
CA GLY A 26 -10.86 1.13 -5.26
C GLY A 26 -11.46 1.86 -6.45
N PHE A 27 -12.35 2.82 -6.21
CA PHE A 27 -12.95 3.65 -7.25
C PHE A 27 -11.90 4.51 -7.97
N ILE A 28 -11.00 5.15 -7.22
CA ILE A 28 -9.89 5.93 -7.79
C ILE A 28 -8.98 5.03 -8.64
N ILE A 29 -8.62 3.84 -8.14
CA ILE A 29 -7.79 2.88 -8.86
C ILE A 29 -8.49 2.41 -10.15
N ALA A 30 -9.80 2.14 -10.11
CA ALA A 30 -10.58 1.74 -11.27
C ALA A 30 -10.61 2.85 -12.35
N ILE A 31 -10.77 4.11 -11.95
CA ILE A 31 -10.70 5.25 -12.87
C ILE A 31 -9.30 5.36 -13.49
N LEU A 32 -8.23 5.18 -12.71
CA LEU A 32 -6.87 5.16 -13.23
C LEU A 32 -6.66 4.03 -14.25
N ILE A 33 -7.19 2.83 -13.98
CA ILE A 33 -7.15 1.68 -14.89
C ILE A 33 -7.84 1.99 -16.21
N LEU A 34 -9.03 2.60 -16.16
CA LEU A 34 -9.80 2.95 -17.36
C LEU A 34 -9.11 4.04 -18.19
N ASN A 35 -8.49 5.04 -17.54
CA ASN A 35 -7.90 6.18 -18.25
C ASN A 35 -6.48 5.91 -18.79
N ILE A 36 -5.64 5.24 -18.00
CA ILE A 36 -4.23 4.98 -18.34
C ILE A 36 -4.10 3.63 -19.09
N GLY A 37 -4.97 2.67 -18.80
CA GLY A 37 -4.96 1.31 -19.33
C GLY A 37 -4.54 0.26 -18.29
N PHE A 38 -5.17 -0.92 -18.34
CA PHE A 38 -5.02 -2.01 -17.36
C PHE A 38 -3.56 -2.42 -17.08
N PHE A 39 -2.75 -2.61 -18.13
CA PHE A 39 -1.37 -3.05 -17.98
C PHE A 39 -0.46 -2.03 -17.30
N LYS A 40 -0.67 -0.73 -17.55
CA LYS A 40 0.11 0.34 -16.92
C LYS A 40 -0.18 0.43 -15.43
N THR A 41 -1.44 0.34 -15.03
CA THR A 41 -1.80 0.38 -13.61
C THR A 41 -1.35 -0.88 -12.88
N LEU A 42 -1.38 -2.05 -13.52
CA LEU A 42 -0.83 -3.28 -12.95
C LEU A 42 0.69 -3.18 -12.74
N PHE A 43 1.42 -2.61 -13.70
CA PHE A 43 2.86 -2.37 -13.55
C PHE A 43 3.15 -1.42 -12.38
N ILE A 44 2.39 -0.32 -12.27
CA ILE A 44 2.51 0.62 -11.14
C ILE A 44 2.20 -0.09 -9.82
N ALA A 45 1.11 -0.85 -9.75
CA ALA A 45 0.73 -1.58 -8.54
C ALA A 45 1.80 -2.59 -8.10
N LEU A 46 2.37 -3.34 -9.04
CA LEU A 46 3.49 -4.25 -8.78
C LEU A 46 4.75 -3.50 -8.33
N CYS A 47 5.11 -2.40 -8.99
CA CYS A 47 6.24 -1.57 -8.57
C CYS A 47 6.03 -0.97 -7.18
N THR A 48 4.82 -0.48 -6.86
CA THR A 48 4.47 0.03 -5.53
C THR A 48 4.52 -1.08 -4.49
N TRP A 49 3.99 -2.27 -4.79
CA TRP A 49 4.05 -3.43 -3.91
C TRP A 49 5.50 -3.87 -3.64
N LEU A 50 6.31 -3.99 -4.69
CA LEU A 50 7.73 -4.34 -4.60
C LEU A 50 8.52 -3.25 -3.85
N GLY A 51 8.28 -1.99 -4.15
CA GLY A 51 8.90 -0.86 -3.47
C GLY A 51 8.53 -0.80 -1.98
N TYR A 52 7.27 -1.09 -1.64
CA TYR A 52 6.83 -1.21 -0.25
C TYR A 52 7.45 -2.43 0.44
N TYR A 53 7.51 -3.59 -0.22
CA TYR A 53 8.12 -4.79 0.35
C TYR A 53 9.63 -4.62 0.58
N LEU A 54 10.35 -4.07 -0.40
CA LEU A 54 11.78 -3.77 -0.30
C LEU A 54 12.04 -2.65 0.72
N GLY A 55 11.22 -1.60 0.73
CA GLY A 55 11.32 -0.49 1.66
C GLY A 55 10.98 -0.88 3.11
N SER A 56 9.92 -1.67 3.31
CA SER A 56 9.50 -2.16 4.62
C SER A 56 10.54 -3.08 5.25
N LYS A 57 11.19 -3.91 4.42
CA LYS A 57 12.27 -4.76 4.93
C LYS A 57 13.46 -3.90 5.41
N SER A 58 13.65 -2.68 4.88
CA SER A 58 14.70 -1.74 5.35
C SER A 58 14.42 -1.14 6.73
N ASP A 59 13.20 -1.23 7.25
CA ASP A 59 12.87 -0.82 8.61
C ASP A 59 13.26 -1.92 9.63
N ASN A 60 13.22 -3.19 9.20
CA ASN A 60 13.90 -4.31 9.86
C ASN A 60 15.39 -4.35 9.43
N LYS A 61 16.15 -3.31 9.78
CA LYS A 61 17.60 -3.23 9.52
C LYS A 61 18.37 -4.46 10.04
N GLU A 62 17.84 -5.14 11.04
CA GLU A 62 18.44 -6.33 11.67
C GLU A 62 18.35 -7.55 10.74
N ASP A 63 17.15 -7.93 10.28
CA ASP A 63 16.95 -9.04 9.33
C ASP A 63 17.64 -8.82 7.97
N PHE A 64 17.65 -7.60 7.44
CA PHE A 64 18.30 -7.36 6.15
C PHE A 64 19.82 -7.47 6.22
N ARG A 65 20.43 -6.99 7.31
CA ARG A 65 21.87 -7.15 7.53
C ARG A 65 22.22 -8.61 7.72
N GLU A 66 21.46 -9.36 8.52
CA GLU A 66 21.69 -10.80 8.72
C GLU A 66 21.51 -11.61 7.43
N LEU A 67 20.49 -11.29 6.62
CA LEU A 67 20.28 -11.98 5.33
C LEU A 67 21.36 -11.64 4.30
N ILE A 68 21.87 -10.40 4.30
CA ILE A 68 23.00 -10.01 3.44
C ILE A 68 24.31 -10.64 3.94
N GLU A 69 24.57 -10.71 5.25
CA GLU A 69 25.74 -11.41 5.79
C GLU A 69 25.67 -12.93 5.55
N LYS A 70 24.47 -13.51 5.50
CA LYS A 70 24.29 -14.94 5.21
C LYS A 70 24.45 -15.27 3.72
N ILE A 71 24.06 -14.36 2.82
CA ILE A 71 24.22 -14.51 1.36
C ILE A 71 25.60 -14.08 0.87
N ILE A 72 26.20 -13.08 1.52
CA ILE A 72 27.57 -12.64 1.31
C ILE A 72 28.33 -12.94 2.61
N PRO A 73 28.66 -14.22 2.89
CA PRO A 73 29.56 -14.52 4.00
C PRO A 73 30.89 -13.83 3.70
N ASN A 74 31.21 -12.86 4.56
CA ASN A 74 32.44 -12.11 4.54
C ASN A 74 33.64 -13.08 4.41
N SER A 75 34.31 -13.05 3.25
CA SER A 75 35.50 -13.84 2.94
C SER A 75 36.79 -13.15 3.44
N ASN A 76 36.70 -12.19 4.35
CA ASN A 76 37.85 -11.39 4.73
C ASN A 76 38.12 -11.63 6.22
N LYS A 77 38.66 -12.82 6.50
CA LYS A 77 39.56 -13.00 7.63
C LYS A 77 40.93 -12.52 7.15
N GLU A 78 41.35 -11.35 7.61
CA GLU A 78 42.76 -10.97 7.83
C GLU A 78 42.80 -9.83 8.86
#